data_AF-A0A2E8N7F1-F1
#
_entry.id   AF-A0A2E8N7F1-F1
#
_cell.length_a   1.000
_cell.length_b   1.000
_cell.length_c   1.000
_cell.angle_alpha   90.00
_cell.angle_beta   90.00
_cell.angle_gamma   90.00
#
_symmetry.space_group_name_H-M   'P 1'
#
loop_
_entity.id
_entity.type
_entity.pdbx_description
1 polymer ?
#
loop_
_entity_poly.entity_id
_entity_poly.type
_entity_poly.pdbx_seq_one_letter_code
_entity_poly.pdbx_strand_id
1 'polypeptide(L)'
;AGDAPEADSWIPVYPGADWHEREAWEMFGITFRDHPNQVHLYLPSHFEGNPLRKDYPLLARRVKPWPGIVDVELMPGEDDADGDEAAGDES
;
A
#
# COMPACT_ATOMS: atom_id res chain seq x y z
N ALA A 1 7.08 -16.16 7.33
CA ALA A 1 7.86 -15.60 8.45
C ALA A 1 9.08 -14.94 7.82
N GLY A 2 8.99 -13.64 7.54
CA GLY A 2 10.09 -12.91 6.91
C GLY A 2 11.16 -12.61 7.94
N ASP A 3 12.43 -12.70 7.54
CA ASP A 3 13.62 -12.43 8.35
C ASP A 3 13.44 -11.25 9.30
N ALA A 4 13.95 -11.38 10.52
CA ALA A 4 14.18 -10.23 11.40
C ALA A 4 15.46 -9.53 10.89
N PRO A 5 15.36 -8.38 10.21
CA PRO A 5 16.53 -7.75 9.62
C PRO A 5 17.40 -7.13 10.71
N GLU A 6 18.69 -7.47 10.69
CA GLU A 6 19.71 -6.93 11.59
C GLU A 6 20.84 -6.28 10.80
N ALA A 7 21.37 -5.16 11.29
CA ALA A 7 22.49 -4.43 10.71
C ALA A 7 23.45 -3.94 11.80
N ASP A 8 24.69 -3.61 11.42
CA ASP A 8 25.66 -2.98 12.35
C ASP A 8 25.42 -1.46 12.39
N SER A 9 25.54 -0.86 13.57
CA SER A 9 25.43 0.59 13.74
C SER A 9 26.58 1.32 13.07
N TRP A 10 26.27 2.41 12.38
CA TRP A 10 27.22 3.32 11.76
C TRP A 10 27.58 4.50 12.65
N ILE A 11 26.95 4.65 13.82
CA ILE A 11 27.22 5.71 14.81
C ILE A 11 28.72 5.89 15.12
N PRO A 12 29.54 4.81 15.26
CA PRO A 12 30.98 4.98 15.54
C PRO A 12 31.74 5.73 14.45
N VAL A 13 31.26 5.69 13.20
CA VAL A 13 31.85 6.38 12.05
C VAL A 13 31.13 7.71 11.77
N TYR A 14 29.80 7.70 11.86
CA TYR A 14 28.93 8.82 11.56
C TYR A 14 27.98 9.09 12.72
N PRO A 15 28.33 10.00 13.64
CA PRO A 15 27.48 10.32 14.79
C PRO A 15 26.06 10.80 14.42
N GLY A 16 25.88 11.37 13.22
CA GLY A 16 24.57 11.78 12.69
C GLY A 16 23.63 10.63 12.31
N ALA A 17 24.12 9.38 12.32
CA ALA A 17 23.32 8.20 12.03
C ALA A 17 22.34 7.85 13.17
N ASP A 18 22.56 8.35 14.40
CA ASP A 18 21.74 8.03 15.58
C ASP A 18 20.22 8.20 15.34
N TRP A 19 19.79 9.32 14.74
CA TRP A 19 18.37 9.53 14.44
C TRP A 19 17.83 8.61 13.34
N HIS A 20 18.65 8.35 12.32
CA HIS A 20 18.25 7.54 11.17
C HIS A 20 18.11 6.06 11.55
N GLU A 21 19.02 5.56 12.40
CA GLU A 21 18.97 4.19 12.91
C GLU A 21 17.77 4.00 13.85
N ARG A 22 17.48 4.97 14.71
CA ARG A 22 16.26 4.95 15.55
C ARG A 22 14.97 5.00 14.74
N GLU A 23 14.90 5.85 13.73
CA GLU A 23 13.77 5.91 12.81
C GLU A 23 13.56 4.59 12.07
N ALA A 24 14.63 4.00 11.52
CA ALA A 24 14.56 2.74 10.80
C ALA A 24 14.14 1.57 11.72
N TRP A 25 14.65 1.56 12.96
CA TRP A 25 14.23 0.59 13.97
C TRP A 25 12.74 0.71 14.30
N GLU A 26 12.25 1.92 14.55
CA GLU A 26 10.84 2.17 14.90
C GLU A 26 9.88 1.94 13.71
N MET A 27 10.23 2.42 12.52
CA MET A 27 9.33 2.44 11.36
C MET A 27 9.35 1.16 10.53
N PHE A 28 10.48 0.45 10.52
CA PHE A 28 10.68 -0.77 9.74
C PHE A 28 11.05 -1.99 10.58
N GLY A 29 11.30 -1.85 11.88
CA GLY A 29 11.65 -2.98 12.75
C GLY A 29 13.01 -3.60 12.40
N ILE A 30 13.99 -2.77 12.03
CA ILE A 30 15.38 -3.20 11.75
C ILE A 30 16.21 -3.01 13.02
N THR A 31 16.83 -4.08 13.53
CA THR A 31 17.65 -4.00 14.75
C THR A 31 19.08 -3.62 14.40
N PHE A 32 19.63 -2.62 15.10
CA PHE A 32 21.03 -2.20 14.93
C PHE A 32 21.91 -2.74 16.05
N ARG A 33 22.99 -3.46 15.71
CA ARG A 33 23.98 -3.94 16.68
C ARG A 33 24.87 -2.77 17.12
N ASP A 34 25.20 -2.73 18.40
CA ASP A 34 26.05 -1.70 19.04
C ASP A 34 25.48 -0.26 19.08
N HIS A 35 24.18 -0.09 18.85
CA HIS A 35 23.52 1.22 19.00
C HIS A 35 23.30 1.56 20.49
N PRO A 36 23.70 2.74 21.00
CA PRO A 36 23.62 3.08 22.42
C PRO A 36 22.19 3.32 22.92
N ASN A 37 21.29 3.90 22.10
CA ASN A 37 19.91 4.23 22.50
C ASN A 37 18.84 3.90 21.43
N GLN A 38 18.34 2.67 21.40
CA GLN A 38 17.14 2.32 20.61
C GLN A 38 15.87 2.61 21.39
N VAL A 39 15.41 3.86 21.31
CA VAL A 39 14.16 4.31 21.94
C VAL A 39 13.27 5.00 20.90
N HIS A 40 11.95 4.83 21.04
CA HIS A 40 10.95 5.41 20.12
C HIS A 40 11.22 6.90 19.91
N LEU A 41 11.22 7.34 18.66
CA LEU A 41 11.51 8.72 18.27
C LEU A 41 10.23 9.48 17.93
N TYR A 42 9.33 8.85 17.17
CA TYR A 42 8.12 9.48 16.66
C TYR A 42 6.83 8.89 17.23
N LEU A 43 6.79 7.58 17.48
CA LEU A 43 5.58 6.88 17.87
C LEU A 43 5.41 6.93 19.39
N PRO A 44 4.16 6.92 19.88
CA PRO A 44 3.90 6.75 21.30
C PRO A 44 4.55 5.47 21.85
N SER A 45 4.91 5.47 23.12
CA SER A 45 5.58 4.34 23.80
C SER A 45 4.80 3.01 23.76
N HIS A 46 3.48 3.09 23.56
CA HIS A 46 2.55 1.96 23.52
C HIS A 46 2.08 1.63 22.11
N PHE A 47 2.72 2.19 21.07
CA PHE A 47 2.40 1.87 19.70
C PHE A 47 2.95 0.47 19.35
N GLU A 48 2.11 -0.37 18.75
CA GLU A 48 2.47 -1.72 18.34
C GLU A 48 2.60 -1.81 16.82
N GLY A 49 3.76 -2.28 16.35
CA GLY A 49 4.05 -2.53 14.94
C GLY A 49 4.90 -1.44 14.28
N ASN A 50 5.07 -1.58 12.96
CA ASN A 50 6.00 -0.77 12.17
C ASN A 50 5.23 -0.15 10.98
N PRO A 51 4.81 1.12 11.06
CA PRO A 51 3.80 1.67 10.15
C PRO A 51 4.26 1.84 8.70
N LEU A 52 5.57 1.92 8.44
CA LEU A 52 6.12 2.03 7.08
C LEU A 52 6.32 0.67 6.40
N ARG A 53 6.08 -0.45 7.10
CA ARG A 53 6.11 -1.77 6.50
C ARG A 53 4.95 -1.97 5.51
N LYS A 54 5.21 -2.65 4.40
CA LYS A 54 4.19 -2.88 3.35
C LYS A 54 3.04 -3.75 3.84
N ASP A 55 3.32 -4.67 4.74
CA ASP A 55 2.41 -5.58 5.43
C ASP A 55 1.60 -4.88 6.54
N TYR A 56 1.98 -3.67 6.95
CA TYR A 56 1.23 -2.95 7.98
C TYR A 56 -0.16 -2.52 7.46
N PRO A 57 -1.24 -2.86 8.19
CA PRO A 57 -2.60 -2.60 7.74
C PRO A 57 -2.93 -1.11 7.83
N LEU A 58 -2.76 -0.38 6.73
CA LEU A 58 -3.20 1.00 6.61
C LEU A 58 -4.70 1.02 6.31
N LEU A 59 -5.52 1.56 7.22
CA LEU A 59 -6.96 1.73 7.02
C LEU A 59 -7.29 2.50 5.72
N ALA A 60 -6.40 3.37 5.26
CA ALA A 60 -6.53 4.10 4.00
C ALA A 60 -6.43 3.21 2.73
N ARG A 61 -5.77 2.05 2.80
CA ARG A 61 -5.73 1.08 1.68
C ARG A 61 -6.99 0.22 1.60
N ARG A 62 -7.88 0.32 2.59
CA ARG A 62 -9.16 -0.38 2.56
C ARG A 62 -10.07 0.37 1.60
N VAL A 63 -10.24 -0.17 0.39
CA VAL A 63 -11.21 0.33 -0.60
C VAL A 63 -12.56 0.41 0.10
N LYS A 64 -13.07 1.63 0.29
CA LYS A 64 -14.47 1.81 0.62
C LYS A 64 -15.25 1.58 -0.68
N PRO A 65 -16.21 0.63 -0.72
CA PRO A 65 -17.07 0.51 -1.88
C PRO A 65 -17.77 1.85 -2.09
N TRP A 66 -17.78 2.34 -3.33
CA TRP A 66 -18.48 3.58 -3.63
C TRP A 66 -19.98 3.36 -3.35
N PRO A 67 -20.64 4.25 -2.57
CA PRO A 67 -21.96 3.98 -2.01
C PRO A 67 -23.13 4.19 -3.01
N GLY A 68 -22.87 4.54 -4.26
CA GLY A 68 -23.92 4.83 -5.25
C GLY A 68 -24.10 3.74 -6.31
N ILE A 69 -25.13 3.91 -7.13
CA ILE A 69 -25.37 3.14 -8.37
C ILE A 69 -24.37 3.61 -9.43
N VAL A 70 -23.47 2.71 -9.84
CA VAL A 70 -22.54 2.98 -10.95
C VAL A 70 -23.39 2.92 -12.21
N ASP A 71 -23.71 4.08 -12.76
CA ASP A 71 -24.44 4.18 -14.01
C ASP A 71 -23.49 3.80 -15.14
N VAL A 72 -23.47 2.51 -15.47
CA VAL A 72 -22.77 2.01 -16.65
C VAL A 72 -23.72 2.25 -17.81
N GLU A 73 -23.71 3.47 -18.34
CA GLU A 73 -24.28 3.68 -19.67
C GLU A 73 -23.55 2.72 -20.63
N LEU A 74 -24.32 1.86 -21.30
CA LEU A 74 -23.79 0.99 -22.35
C LEU A 74 -23.14 1.89 -23.39
N MET A 75 -21.91 1.56 -23.79
CA MET A 75 -21.25 2.32 -24.86
C MET A 75 -22.19 2.37 -26.07
N PRO A 76 -22.51 3.56 -26.60
CA PRO A 76 -23.40 3.64 -27.74
C PRO A 76 -22.71 3.08 -28.98
N GLY A 77 -23.28 1.99 -29.49
CA GLY A 77 -23.12 1.55 -30.88
C GLY A 77 -22.37 0.24 -31.08
N GLU A 78 -23.14 -0.84 -31.30
CA GLU A 78 -22.86 -1.91 -32.25
C GLU A 78 -24.10 -2.83 -32.33
N ASP A 79 -25.25 -2.34 -32.83
CA ASP A 79 -26.42 -3.19 -33.11
C ASP A 79 -27.43 -2.57 -34.13
N ASP A 80 -26.96 -1.79 -35.11
CA ASP A 80 -27.81 -1.35 -36.25
C ASP A 80 -27.14 -1.62 -37.60
N ALA A 81 -26.53 -2.80 -37.74
CA ALA A 81 -25.97 -3.26 -39.01
C ALA A 81 -26.25 -4.74 -39.25
N ASP A 82 -27.52 -5.10 -39.43
CA ASP A 82 -27.85 -6.24 -40.28
C ASP A 82 -29.06 -5.86 -41.13
N GLY A 83 -28.78 -5.64 -42.42
CA GLY A 83 -29.80 -5.52 -43.44
C GLY A 83 -30.26 -6.90 -43.90
N ASP A 84 -31.52 -7.02 -44.26
CA ASP A 84 -31.88 -7.78 -45.46
C ASP A 84 -33.17 -7.23 -46.06
N GLU A 85 -33.04 -6.75 -47.29
CA GLU A 85 -34.12 -6.36 -48.18
C GLU A 85 -34.71 -7.63 -48.84
N ALA A 86 -36.03 -7.78 -48.90
CA ALA A 86 -36.78 -8.01 -50.16
C ALA A 86 -38.21 -8.52 -49.96
N ALA A 87 -39.10 -8.00 -50.80
CA ALA A 87 -40.50 -8.31 -50.96
C ALA A 87 -40.79 -9.75 -51.47
N GLY A 88 -41.99 -10.26 -51.18
CA GLY A 88 -42.53 -11.47 -51.80
C GLY A 88 -43.96 -11.79 -51.35
N ASP A 89 -44.92 -11.40 -52.17
CA ASP A 89 -46.31 -11.87 -52.24
C ASP A 89 -46.41 -13.40 -52.25
N GLU A 90 -47.46 -13.98 -51.64
CA GLU A 90 -48.32 -15.02 -52.25
C GLU A 90 -49.27 -15.67 -51.21
N SER A 91 -50.58 -15.54 -51.52
CA SER A 91 -51.75 -16.36 -51.14
C SER A 91 -52.43 -16.17 -49.77
#